data_AF-A0A015TVU3-F1
#
_entry.id   AF-A0A015TVU3-F1
#
_cell.length_a   1.000
_cell.length_b   1.000
_cell.length_c   1.000
_cell.angle_alpha   90.00
_cell.angle_beta   90.00
_cell.angle_gamma   90.00
#
_symmetry.space_group_name_H-M   'P 1'
#
loop_
_entity.id
_entity.type
_entity.pdbx_description
1 polymer ?
#
loop_
_entity_poly.entity_id
_entity_poly.type
_entity_poly.pdbx_seq_one_letter_code
_entity_poly.pdbx_strand_id
1 'polypeptide(L)'
;MEYKYNYVIFNSPDNKLRVDNDGYYTICTKDLENLEQARVVSYPLDKHLYWIRLLFALHTSEKISKHIKLPFQNLWYPLYFENNFSVQLPICFIIISRSLPLGYLHYLKKKYPNCKIVHIHRDFLSVGQRMRPDLHFNPIFDLEMTYDEAESKEYNIPHFDEFESAIEITREKEFESDVFFAGKAKDRL
;
A
#
# COMPACT_ATOMS: atom_id res chain seq x y z
N MET A 1 -22.78 8.75 7.02
CA MET A 1 -22.52 7.62 6.10
C MET A 1 -22.30 6.40 6.99
N GLU A 2 -23.06 5.32 6.84
CA GLU A 2 -22.88 4.13 7.70
C GLU A 2 -21.86 3.20 7.03
N TYR A 3 -20.73 2.98 7.69
CA TYR A 3 -19.65 2.13 7.16
C TYR A 3 -19.99 0.65 7.37
N LYS A 4 -19.81 -0.15 6.31
CA LYS A 4 -19.98 -1.61 6.37
C LYS A 4 -18.73 -2.35 6.86
N TYR A 5 -17.57 -1.70 6.76
CA TYR A 5 -16.26 -2.28 7.07
C TYR A 5 -15.38 -1.28 7.82
N ASN A 6 -14.42 -1.82 8.56
CA ASN A 6 -13.21 -1.10 8.94
C ASN A 6 -12.15 -1.30 7.86
N TYR A 7 -11.45 -0.24 7.45
CA TYR A 7 -10.52 -0.27 6.33
C TYR A 7 -9.07 -0.21 6.82
N VAL A 8 -8.25 -1.16 6.38
CA VAL A 8 -6.80 -1.15 6.64
C VAL A 8 -6.10 -1.04 5.29
N ILE A 9 -5.43 0.08 5.08
CA ILE A 9 -4.80 0.42 3.81
C ILE A 9 -3.29 0.20 3.95
N PHE A 10 -2.77 -0.81 3.26
CA PHE A 10 -1.33 -1.02 3.11
C PHE A 10 -0.81 -0.20 1.93
N ASN A 11 -0.25 0.96 2.26
CA ASN A 11 0.21 1.94 1.28
C ASN A 11 1.55 1.53 0.64
N SER A 12 1.90 2.18 -0.47
CA SER A 12 3.25 2.12 -1.02
C SER A 12 4.22 2.84 -0.07
N PRO A 13 5.33 2.20 0.34
CA PRO A 13 6.26 2.84 1.26
C PRO A 13 7.14 3.85 0.56
N ASP A 14 7.15 5.10 1.05
CA ASP A 14 8.20 6.08 0.73
C ASP A 14 9.55 5.66 1.35
N ASN A 15 9.50 5.09 2.56
CA ASN A 15 10.68 4.62 3.28
C ASN A 15 10.36 3.38 4.15
N LYS A 16 11.26 2.38 4.14
CA LYS A 16 11.08 1.11 4.87
C LYS A 16 11.39 1.24 6.38
N LEU A 17 12.29 2.14 6.77
CA LEU A 17 12.81 2.25 8.14
C LEU A 17 12.18 3.37 8.96
N ARG A 18 11.70 4.44 8.32
CA ARG A 18 10.98 5.54 8.97
C ARG A 18 9.73 5.88 8.16
N VAL A 19 8.69 6.40 8.80
CA VAL A 19 7.59 7.01 8.07
C VAL A 19 8.11 8.35 7.57
N ASP A 20 7.96 8.62 6.27
CA ASP A 20 8.35 9.86 5.65
C ASP A 20 7.10 10.73 5.48
N ASN A 21 6.90 11.68 6.39
CA ASN A 21 5.71 12.53 6.38
C ASN A 21 5.64 13.44 5.15
N ASP A 22 6.78 13.70 4.52
CA ASP A 22 6.89 14.51 3.29
C ASP A 22 6.95 13.62 2.04
N GLY A 23 6.84 12.29 2.23
CA GLY A 23 6.79 11.31 1.15
C GLY A 23 5.49 11.40 0.38
N TYR A 24 5.57 11.27 -0.96
CA TYR A 24 4.42 11.40 -1.85
C TYR A 24 3.28 10.45 -1.45
N TYR A 25 3.57 9.17 -1.21
CA TYR A 25 2.52 8.21 -0.89
C TYR A 25 1.88 8.50 0.47
N THR A 26 2.68 8.94 1.44
CA THR A 26 2.20 9.34 2.76
C THR A 26 1.27 10.54 2.66
N ILE A 27 1.64 11.57 1.89
CA ILE A 27 0.80 12.75 1.61
C ILE A 27 -0.52 12.33 0.94
N CYS A 28 -0.50 11.46 -0.07
CA CYS A 28 -1.71 11.02 -0.76
C CYS A 28 -2.76 10.38 0.17
N THR A 29 -2.34 9.81 1.30
CA THR A 29 -3.23 9.10 2.24
C THR A 29 -3.53 9.88 3.53
N LYS A 30 -3.09 11.14 3.63
CA LYS A 30 -3.19 11.93 4.87
C LYS A 30 -4.62 12.07 5.39
N ASP A 31 -5.58 12.28 4.50
CA ASP A 31 -7.00 12.45 4.88
C ASP A 31 -7.57 11.17 5.52
N LEU A 32 -7.03 10.00 5.18
CA LEU A 32 -7.47 8.72 5.74
C LEU A 32 -7.04 8.53 7.20
N GLU A 33 -5.97 9.20 7.65
CA GLU A 33 -5.51 9.10 9.03
C GLU A 33 -6.52 9.71 10.02
N ASN A 34 -7.35 10.65 9.55
CA ASN A 34 -8.36 11.32 10.36
C ASN A 34 -9.68 10.53 10.46
N LEU A 35 -9.83 9.44 9.72
CA LEU A 35 -11.04 8.63 9.72
C LEU A 35 -10.98 7.54 10.81
N GLU A 36 -11.99 7.51 11.67
CA GLU A 36 -12.07 6.49 12.74
C GLU A 36 -12.10 5.06 12.20
N GLN A 37 -12.74 4.87 11.03
CA GLN A 37 -12.91 3.58 10.37
C GLN A 37 -11.76 3.22 9.42
N ALA A 38 -10.71 4.04 9.30
CA ALA A 38 -9.55 3.75 8.45
C ALA A 38 -8.25 3.68 9.25
N ARG A 39 -7.34 2.80 8.85
CA ARG A 39 -5.96 2.76 9.33
C ARG A 39 -5.04 2.63 8.14
N VAL A 40 -4.13 3.60 8.00
CA VAL A 40 -3.06 3.54 7.00
C VAL A 40 -1.86 2.83 7.63
N VAL A 41 -1.27 1.93 6.85
CA VAL A 41 -0.01 1.25 7.16
C VAL A 41 0.96 1.60 6.04
N SER A 42 1.89 2.52 6.29
CA SER A 42 2.84 3.00 5.28
C SER A 42 3.89 1.93 4.96
N TYR A 43 4.29 1.16 5.97
CA TYR A 43 5.14 -0.02 5.83
C TYR A 43 4.85 -0.96 7.01
N PRO A 44 5.00 -2.30 6.86
CA PRO A 44 4.85 -3.19 7.99
C PRO A 44 5.70 -2.73 9.19
N LEU A 45 5.07 -2.71 10.36
CA LEU A 45 5.66 -2.26 11.62
C LEU A 45 5.97 -0.75 11.69
N ASP A 46 5.28 0.10 10.91
CA ASP A 46 5.48 1.56 10.90
C ASP A 46 5.33 2.23 12.27
N LYS A 47 4.44 1.73 13.14
CA LYS A 47 4.22 2.19 14.52
C LYS A 47 5.25 1.66 15.53
N HIS A 48 6.16 0.77 15.14
CA HIS A 48 7.18 0.22 16.03
C HIS A 48 8.47 1.03 16.02
N LEU A 49 9.27 0.84 17.07
CA LEU A 49 10.58 1.49 17.22
C LEU A 49 11.51 1.18 16.04
N TYR A 50 12.34 2.15 15.70
CA TYR A 50 13.28 2.09 14.57
C TYR A 50 14.13 0.81 14.54
N TRP A 51 14.63 0.35 15.70
CA TRP A 51 15.48 -0.85 15.77
C TRP A 51 14.69 -2.13 15.46
N ILE A 52 13.41 -2.22 15.85
CA ILE A 52 12.54 -3.35 15.49
C ILE A 52 12.36 -3.36 13.98
N ARG A 53 12.09 -2.19 13.38
CA ARG A 53 11.95 -2.03 11.93
C ARG A 53 13.23 -2.38 11.18
N LEU A 54 14.39 -2.04 11.73
CA LEU A 54 15.68 -2.42 11.16
C LEU A 54 15.88 -3.94 11.17
N LEU A 55 15.61 -4.60 12.31
CA LEU A 55 15.67 -6.06 12.41
C LEU A 55 14.71 -6.73 11.44
N PHE A 56 13.48 -6.23 11.36
CA PHE A 56 12.49 -6.69 10.40
C PHE A 56 12.98 -6.53 8.96
N ALA A 57 13.45 -5.34 8.58
CA ALA A 57 13.94 -5.05 7.23
C ALA A 57 15.15 -5.92 6.83
N LEU A 58 16.04 -6.23 7.77
CA LEU A 58 17.13 -7.18 7.54
C LEU A 58 16.60 -8.60 7.35
N HIS A 59 15.69 -9.05 8.22
CA HIS A 59 15.14 -10.41 8.20
C HIS A 59 14.25 -10.69 6.97
N THR A 60 13.58 -9.66 6.45
CA THR A 60 12.72 -9.75 5.25
C THR A 60 13.36 -9.09 4.03
N SER A 61 14.67 -8.86 4.05
CA SER A 61 15.39 -8.25 2.93
C SER A 61 15.31 -9.14 1.70
N GLU A 62 14.76 -8.62 0.60
CA GLU A 62 14.70 -9.32 -0.68
C GLU A 62 16.08 -9.73 -1.21
N LYS A 63 17.12 -8.92 -0.91
CA LYS A 63 18.50 -9.24 -1.31
C LYS A 63 18.99 -10.51 -0.60
N ILE A 64 18.65 -10.65 0.67
CA ILE A 64 19.02 -11.81 1.47
C ILE A 64 18.14 -13.00 1.11
N SER A 65 16.83 -12.80 0.97
CA SER A 65 15.88 -13.86 0.65
C SER A 65 16.12 -14.54 -0.70
N LYS A 66 16.73 -13.81 -1.66
CA LYS A 66 17.19 -14.37 -2.94
C LYS A 66 18.27 -15.43 -2.78
N HIS A 67 19.10 -15.34 -1.74
CA HIS A 67 20.21 -16.26 -1.50
C HIS A 67 19.88 -17.28 -0.41
N ILE A 68 19.15 -16.87 0.63
CA ILE A 68 18.83 -17.69 1.80
C ILE A 68 17.39 -17.41 2.23
N LYS A 69 16.55 -18.46 2.24
CA LYS A 69 15.20 -18.37 2.83
C LYS A 69 15.32 -18.41 4.35
N LEU A 70 15.26 -17.25 4.99
CA LEU A 70 15.29 -17.15 6.44
C LEU A 70 13.99 -17.73 7.04
N PRO A 71 14.07 -18.63 8.03
CA PRO A 71 12.89 -19.20 8.66
C PRO A 71 12.14 -18.15 9.50
N PHE A 72 10.92 -18.48 9.92
CA PHE A 72 10.14 -17.67 10.90
C PHE A 72 9.75 -16.26 10.47
N GLN A 73 9.76 -15.94 9.17
CA GLN A 73 9.27 -14.64 8.67
C GLN A 73 7.80 -14.38 9.03
N ASN A 74 7.01 -15.44 9.19
CA ASN A 74 5.61 -15.38 9.61
C ASN A 74 5.42 -14.91 11.08
N LEU A 75 6.45 -14.97 11.93
CA LEU A 75 6.36 -14.45 13.30
C LEU A 75 6.19 -12.93 13.33
N TRP A 76 6.55 -12.24 12.25
CA TRP A 76 6.37 -10.80 12.12
C TRP A 76 4.93 -10.42 11.74
N TYR A 77 4.15 -11.31 11.15
CA TYR A 77 2.81 -11.02 10.62
C TYR A 77 1.86 -10.37 11.63
N PRO A 78 1.80 -10.78 12.90
CA PRO A 78 0.96 -10.10 13.89
C PRO A 78 1.31 -8.63 14.14
N LEU A 79 2.54 -8.23 13.81
CA LEU A 79 3.08 -6.88 14.04
C LEU A 79 2.95 -5.95 12.81
N TYR A 80 2.47 -6.47 11.67
CA TYR A 80 2.33 -5.67 10.45
C TYR A 80 1.33 -4.55 10.61
N PHE A 81 0.25 -4.79 11.36
CA PHE A 81 -0.69 -3.76 11.77
C PHE A 81 -1.34 -4.15 13.10
N GLU A 82 -1.74 -3.14 13.85
CA GLU A 82 -2.51 -3.29 15.08
C GLU A 82 -3.99 -3.00 14.81
N ASN A 83 -4.86 -3.93 15.20
CA ASN A 83 -6.30 -3.72 15.13
C ASN A 83 -6.76 -2.95 16.37
N ASN A 84 -6.89 -1.63 16.25
CA ASN A 84 -7.32 -0.72 17.31
C ASN A 84 -8.56 0.10 16.89
N PHE A 85 -9.46 -0.50 16.12
CA PHE A 85 -10.75 0.13 15.81
C PHE A 85 -11.65 0.13 17.06
N SER A 86 -12.31 1.26 17.32
CA SER A 86 -13.27 1.43 18.41
C SER A 86 -14.54 0.62 18.19
N VAL A 87 -15.01 0.58 16.94
CA VAL A 87 -16.20 -0.18 16.52
C VAL A 87 -15.75 -1.47 15.82
N GLN A 88 -16.33 -2.61 16.21
CA GLN A 88 -16.03 -3.90 15.61
C GLN A 88 -16.87 -4.13 14.35
N LEU A 89 -16.27 -3.85 13.19
CA LEU A 89 -16.80 -4.22 11.87
C LEU A 89 -15.87 -5.24 11.20
N PRO A 90 -16.36 -6.03 10.23
CA PRO A 90 -15.48 -6.81 9.36
C PRO A 90 -14.41 -5.92 8.72
N ILE A 91 -13.19 -6.44 8.56
CA ILE A 91 -12.07 -5.65 8.02
C ILE A 91 -12.01 -5.81 6.51
N CYS A 92 -11.87 -4.70 5.80
CA CYS A 92 -11.49 -4.66 4.40
C CYS A 92 -10.02 -4.20 4.31
N PHE A 93 -9.14 -5.09 3.88
CA PHE A 93 -7.74 -4.80 3.63
C PHE A 93 -7.59 -4.29 2.21
N ILE A 94 -7.08 -3.07 2.04
CA ILE A 94 -6.76 -2.49 0.74
C ILE A 94 -5.25 -2.51 0.57
N ILE A 95 -4.77 -3.15 -0.48
CA ILE A 95 -3.35 -3.33 -0.75
C ILE A 95 -3.00 -2.49 -1.97
N ILE A 96 -2.18 -1.48 -1.74
CA ILE A 96 -1.52 -0.68 -2.77
C ILE A 96 -0.05 -1.11 -2.85
N SER A 97 0.52 -1.50 -1.70
CA SER A 97 1.89 -1.97 -1.56
C SER A 97 2.14 -3.26 -2.33
N ARG A 98 3.23 -3.29 -3.10
CA ARG A 98 3.76 -4.53 -3.70
C ARG A 98 4.56 -5.40 -2.73
N SER A 99 4.75 -4.95 -1.49
CA SER A 99 5.68 -5.57 -0.54
C SER A 99 5.10 -6.69 0.34
N LEU A 100 3.77 -6.86 0.35
CA LEU A 100 3.14 -7.86 1.24
C LEU A 100 3.30 -9.28 0.69
N PRO A 101 3.86 -10.23 1.45
CA PRO A 101 4.02 -11.61 1.00
C PRO A 101 2.66 -12.33 0.96
N LEU A 102 2.46 -13.24 0.00
CA LEU A 102 1.23 -14.04 -0.10
C LEU A 102 0.90 -14.79 1.21
N GLY A 103 1.92 -15.27 1.91
CA GLY A 103 1.75 -15.91 3.21
C GLY A 103 1.13 -14.99 4.27
N TYR A 104 1.34 -13.68 4.18
CA TYR A 104 0.71 -12.71 5.07
C TYR A 104 -0.79 -12.55 4.75
N LEU A 105 -1.16 -12.55 3.48
CA LEU A 105 -2.56 -12.48 3.07
C LEU A 105 -3.35 -13.70 3.55
N HIS A 106 -2.76 -14.90 3.49
CA HIS A 106 -3.36 -16.10 4.09
C HIS A 106 -3.49 -15.99 5.60
N TYR A 107 -2.50 -15.41 6.27
CA TYR A 107 -2.59 -15.10 7.69
C TYR A 107 -3.77 -14.16 8.00
N LEU A 108 -3.98 -13.12 7.18
CA LEU A 108 -5.13 -12.21 7.34
C LEU A 108 -6.46 -12.94 7.20
N LYS A 109 -6.64 -13.76 6.17
CA LYS A 109 -7.87 -14.58 5.98
C LYS A 109 -8.10 -15.54 7.15
N LYS A 110 -7.03 -16.14 7.69
CA LYS A 110 -7.14 -17.03 8.86
C LYS A 110 -7.50 -16.26 10.14
N LYS A 111 -6.90 -15.09 10.37
CA LYS A 111 -7.11 -14.28 11.57
C LYS A 111 -8.45 -13.53 11.56
N TYR A 112 -8.89 -13.12 10.38
CA TYR A 112 -10.12 -12.36 10.16
C TYR A 112 -10.98 -13.08 9.11
N PRO A 113 -11.76 -14.12 9.48
CA PRO A 113 -12.45 -15.00 8.53
C PRO A 113 -13.42 -14.27 7.57
N ASN A 114 -14.04 -13.19 8.03
CA ASN A 114 -14.99 -12.40 7.24
C ASN A 114 -14.32 -11.20 6.54
N CYS A 115 -12.98 -11.14 6.48
CA CYS A 115 -12.30 -10.02 5.86
C CYS A 115 -12.40 -10.04 4.33
N LYS A 116 -12.36 -8.84 3.76
CA LYS A 116 -12.14 -8.62 2.34
C LYS A 116 -10.72 -8.19 2.09
N ILE A 117 -10.13 -8.65 0.99
CA ILE A 117 -8.80 -8.21 0.54
C ILE A 117 -8.95 -7.67 -0.87
N VAL A 118 -8.66 -6.39 -1.03
CA VAL A 118 -8.69 -5.66 -2.29
C VAL A 118 -7.27 -5.32 -2.69
N HIS A 119 -6.91 -5.55 -3.95
CA HIS A 119 -5.62 -5.16 -4.51
C HIS A 119 -5.82 -4.07 -5.57
N ILE A 120 -5.09 -2.97 -5.42
CA ILE A 120 -5.19 -1.79 -6.28
C ILE A 120 -3.85 -1.64 -7.01
N HIS A 121 -3.87 -1.83 -8.32
CA HIS A 121 -2.71 -1.70 -9.20
C HIS A 121 -2.55 -0.23 -9.62
N ARG A 122 -1.64 0.50 -8.97
CA ARG A 122 -1.23 1.89 -9.33
C ARG A 122 -0.17 1.98 -10.44
N ASP A 123 0.25 0.83 -10.94
CA ASP A 123 1.24 0.67 -12.02
C ASP A 123 0.67 -0.40 -12.96
N PHE A 124 1.23 -0.53 -14.16
CA PHE A 124 0.72 -1.51 -15.12
C PHE A 124 0.72 -2.92 -14.53
N LEU A 125 -0.31 -3.70 -14.84
CA LEU A 125 -0.45 -5.08 -14.40
C LEU A 125 0.77 -5.93 -14.79
N SER A 126 1.33 -5.68 -15.98
CA SER A 126 2.56 -6.35 -16.45
C SER A 126 3.76 -6.13 -15.53
N VAL A 127 3.88 -4.94 -14.93
CA VAL A 127 4.93 -4.65 -13.93
C VAL A 127 4.64 -5.41 -12.65
N GLY A 128 3.38 -5.42 -12.20
CA GLY A 128 2.93 -6.21 -11.06
C GLY A 128 3.26 -7.69 -11.22
N GLN A 129 2.90 -8.27 -12.36
CA GLN A 129 3.15 -9.67 -12.73
C GLN A 129 4.64 -10.01 -12.73
N ARG A 130 5.49 -9.13 -13.28
CA ARG A 130 6.95 -9.36 -13.29
C ARG A 130 7.54 -9.35 -11.89
N MET A 131 7.09 -8.43 -11.03
CA MET A 131 7.66 -8.23 -9.70
C MET A 131 7.10 -9.23 -8.68
N ARG A 132 5.83 -9.60 -8.81
CA ARG A 132 5.06 -10.46 -7.90
C ARG A 132 4.16 -11.41 -8.69
N PRO A 133 4.74 -12.37 -9.44
CA PRO A 133 3.96 -13.32 -10.23
C PRO A 133 3.04 -14.19 -9.36
N ASP A 134 3.38 -14.36 -8.08
CA ASP A 134 2.57 -15.08 -7.09
C ASP A 134 1.24 -14.39 -6.75
N LEU A 135 1.13 -13.08 -6.98
CA LEU A 135 -0.07 -12.30 -6.68
C LEU A 135 -0.93 -12.00 -7.91
N HIS A 136 -0.43 -12.21 -9.13
CA HIS A 136 -1.18 -11.84 -10.33
C HIS A 136 -2.45 -12.70 -10.49
N PHE A 137 -3.65 -12.07 -10.49
CA PHE A 137 -4.95 -12.74 -10.54
C PHE A 137 -5.12 -13.83 -9.47
N ASN A 138 -4.55 -13.60 -8.29
CA ASN A 138 -4.60 -14.58 -7.22
C ASN A 138 -5.99 -14.59 -6.57
N PRO A 139 -6.64 -15.77 -6.41
CA PRO A 139 -7.99 -15.87 -5.85
C PRO A 139 -8.09 -15.48 -4.36
N ILE A 140 -6.96 -15.14 -3.73
CA ILE A 140 -6.95 -14.56 -2.39
C ILE A 140 -7.57 -13.17 -2.32
N PHE A 141 -7.58 -12.45 -3.45
CA PHE A 141 -8.19 -11.14 -3.57
C PHE A 141 -9.68 -11.29 -3.84
N ASP A 142 -10.50 -10.60 -3.05
CA ASP A 142 -11.94 -10.48 -3.28
C ASP A 142 -12.26 -9.49 -4.41
N LEU A 143 -11.32 -8.58 -4.69
CA LEU A 143 -11.40 -7.59 -5.77
C LEU A 143 -10.00 -7.15 -6.18
N GLU A 144 -9.76 -7.05 -7.48
CA GLU A 144 -8.59 -6.40 -8.06
C GLU A 144 -9.03 -5.23 -8.94
N MET A 145 -8.30 -4.12 -8.88
CA MET A 145 -8.61 -2.91 -9.64
C MET A 145 -7.34 -2.33 -10.27
N THR A 146 -7.47 -1.65 -11.40
CA THR A 146 -6.37 -0.95 -12.09
C THR A 146 -6.71 0.51 -12.34
N TYR A 147 -5.69 1.37 -12.33
CA TYR A 147 -5.84 2.78 -12.68
C TYR A 147 -5.82 2.99 -14.21
N ASP A 148 -5.46 1.96 -14.98
CA ASP A 148 -5.38 2.03 -16.43
C ASP A 148 -6.67 1.52 -17.06
N GLU A 149 -7.41 2.42 -17.73
CA GLU A 149 -8.67 2.05 -18.38
C GLU A 149 -8.51 1.00 -19.50
N ALA A 150 -7.37 0.95 -20.19
CA ALA A 150 -7.14 -0.02 -21.25
C ALA A 150 -6.95 -1.42 -20.64
N GLU A 151 -6.14 -1.54 -19.59
CA GLU A 151 -5.99 -2.78 -18.82
C GLU A 151 -7.31 -3.21 -18.17
N SER A 152 -8.11 -2.27 -17.66
CA SER A 152 -9.45 -2.55 -17.12
C SER A 152 -10.33 -3.28 -18.15
N LYS A 153 -10.32 -2.81 -19.40
CA LYS A 153 -11.08 -3.41 -20.50
C LYS A 153 -10.46 -4.73 -20.97
N GLU A 154 -9.14 -4.80 -21.09
CA GLU A 154 -8.40 -5.99 -21.56
C GLU A 154 -8.58 -7.18 -20.62
N TYR A 155 -8.40 -6.95 -19.31
CA TYR A 155 -8.43 -8.00 -18.29
C TYR A 155 -9.79 -8.13 -17.60
N ASN A 156 -10.77 -7.30 -17.97
CA ASN A 156 -12.11 -7.27 -17.37
C ASN A 156 -12.08 -7.11 -15.84
N ILE A 157 -11.23 -6.20 -15.36
CA ILE A 157 -11.17 -5.80 -13.95
C ILE A 157 -11.61 -4.34 -13.79
N PRO A 158 -12.22 -3.95 -12.67
CA PRO A 158 -12.67 -2.57 -12.49
C PRO A 158 -11.54 -1.54 -12.56
N HIS A 159 -11.84 -0.41 -13.20
CA HIS A 159 -11.04 0.80 -13.12
C HIS A 159 -11.22 1.48 -11.75
N PHE A 160 -10.16 2.11 -11.22
CA PHE A 160 -10.27 3.07 -10.12
C PHE A 160 -9.60 4.38 -10.50
N ASP A 161 -10.17 5.50 -10.05
CA ASP A 161 -9.54 6.80 -10.20
C ASP A 161 -8.43 6.96 -9.16
N GLU A 162 -7.27 7.44 -9.60
CA GLU A 162 -6.17 7.77 -8.70
C GLU A 162 -6.61 8.81 -7.67
N PHE A 163 -6.09 8.69 -6.45
CA PHE A 163 -6.51 9.52 -5.33
C PHE A 163 -5.32 10.20 -4.67
N GLU A 164 -5.54 11.44 -4.25
CA GLU A 164 -4.61 12.22 -3.46
C GLU A 164 -5.41 12.94 -2.36
N SER A 165 -4.82 13.11 -1.19
CA SER A 165 -5.42 13.91 -0.14
C SER A 165 -5.46 15.37 -0.56
N ALA A 166 -6.43 16.12 -0.05
CA ALA A 166 -6.51 17.54 -0.34
C ALA A 166 -5.30 18.27 0.24
N ILE A 167 -4.59 19.05 -0.60
CA ILE A 167 -3.48 19.90 -0.16
C ILE A 167 -3.93 21.35 -0.24
N GLU A 168 -3.99 22.03 0.90
CA GLU A 168 -4.19 23.47 0.96
C GLU A 168 -2.88 24.18 0.60
N ILE A 169 -2.69 24.45 -0.68
CA ILE A 169 -1.58 25.28 -1.14
C ILE A 169 -2.01 26.74 -0.98
N THR A 170 -1.36 27.46 -0.07
CA THR A 170 -1.45 28.92 -0.11
C THR A 170 -0.80 29.35 -1.42
N ARG A 171 -1.58 29.88 -2.37
CA ARG A 171 -1.01 30.44 -3.61
C ARG A 171 0.03 31.47 -3.19
N GLU A 172 1.30 31.15 -3.36
CA GLU A 172 2.35 32.15 -3.27
C GLU A 172 2.05 33.23 -4.31
N LYS A 173 2.43 34.47 -3.98
CA LYS A 173 2.36 35.59 -4.93
C LYS A 173 2.98 35.16 -6.25
N GLU A 174 2.43 35.65 -7.37
CA GLU A 174 3.10 35.57 -8.67
C GLU A 174 4.57 35.93 -8.48
N PHE A 175 5.46 34.96 -8.72
CA PHE A 175 6.89 35.16 -8.73
C PHE A 175 7.35 34.96 -10.18
N GLU A 176 8.10 35.93 -10.69
CA GLU A 176 8.80 35.76 -11.95
C GLU A 176 9.99 34.83 -11.72
N SER A 177 10.14 33.84 -12.60
CA SER A 177 11.32 32.97 -12.63
C SER A 177 11.85 32.90 -14.04
N ASP A 178 13.12 33.25 -14.21
CA ASP A 178 13.85 33.07 -15.46
C ASP A 178 14.18 31.60 -15.75
N VAL A 179 13.98 30.73 -14.75
CA VAL A 179 14.30 29.30 -14.79
C VAL A 179 13.03 28.50 -14.57
N PHE A 180 12.74 27.58 -15.48
CA PHE A 180 11.72 26.55 -15.26
C PHE A 180 12.38 25.18 -15.27
N PHE A 181 11.93 24.30 -14.38
CA PHE A 181 12.38 22.91 -14.36
C PHE A 181 11.50 22.09 -15.32
N ALA A 182 12.09 21.67 -16.45
CA ALA A 182 11.51 20.63 -17.28
C ALA A 182 12.07 19.28 -16.83
N GLY A 183 11.26 18.49 -16.14
CA GLY A 183 11.62 17.10 -15.83
C GLY A 183 11.87 16.32 -17.12
N LYS A 184 12.88 15.44 -17.13
CA LYS A 184 13.15 14.54 -18.26
C LYS A 184 11.88 13.74 -18.57
N ALA A 185 11.38 13.84 -19.80
CA ALA A 185 10.27 13.03 -20.27
C ALA A 185 10.58 11.55 -20.04
N LYS A 186 9.63 10.80 -19.49
CA LYS A 186 9.72 9.34 -19.31
C LYS A 186 9.48 8.56 -20.63
N ASP A 187 9.67 9.22 -21.78
CA ASP A 187 9.35 8.68 -23.12
C ASP A 187 7.94 8.05 -23.20
N ARG A 188 6.97 8.67 -22.52
CA ARG A 188 5.54 8.34 -22.63
C ARG A 188 4.83 9.55 -23.21
N LEU A 189 4.75 9.59 -24.54
CA LEU A 189 3.82 10.39 -25.33
C LEU A 189 2.87 9.43 -26.04
#